data_AF-A0A917SMG3-F1
#
_entry.id   AF-A0A917SMG3-F1
#
_cell.length_a   1.000
_cell.length_b   1.000
_cell.length_c   1.000
_cell.angle_alpha   90.00
_cell.angle_beta   90.00
_cell.angle_gamma   90.00
#
_symmetry.space_group_name_H-M   'P 1'
#
loop_
_entity.id
_entity.type
_entity.pdbx_description
1 polymer ?
#
loop_
_entity_poly.entity_id
_entity_poly.type
_entity_poly.pdbx_seq_one_letter_code
_entity_poly.pdbx_strand_id
1 'polypeptide(L)'
;MSSTEAGSATSDLLRSLTDTVGALLRQEIGKARDEMTGKARQAGGGLALLGGATALGAMAAGTGAALVLRLFDRFLPPRLAAVVVTAAFSAGAVGLSTAGIRQLRELPPLMPDRTIRDIRDDIDAARQA
;
A
#
# COMPACT_ATOMS: atom_id res chain seq x y z
N MET A 1 -14.65 61.78 -12.95
CA MET A 1 -15.20 60.71 -12.08
C MET A 1 -15.25 59.37 -12.82
N SER A 2 -14.26 59.04 -13.68
CA SER A 2 -14.34 57.85 -14.58
C SER A 2 -13.31 56.76 -14.27
N SER A 3 -12.37 56.99 -13.34
CA SER A 3 -11.30 56.04 -13.00
C SER A 3 -11.72 55.00 -11.96
N THR A 4 -12.85 55.21 -11.26
CA THR A 4 -13.32 54.36 -10.17
C THR A 4 -14.14 53.15 -10.68
N GLU A 5 -14.83 53.26 -11.82
CA GLU A 5 -15.61 52.14 -12.39
C GLU A 5 -14.73 51.06 -13.05
N ALA A 6 -13.64 51.44 -13.72
CA ALA A 6 -12.72 50.49 -14.35
C ALA A 6 -12.02 49.58 -13.32
N GLY A 7 -11.75 50.11 -12.11
CA GLY A 7 -11.20 49.34 -11.00
C GLY A 7 -12.19 48.32 -10.41
N SER A 8 -13.48 48.68 -10.34
CA SER A 8 -14.53 47.77 -9.85
C SER A 8 -14.78 46.63 -10.83
N ALA A 9 -14.91 46.91 -12.12
CA ALA A 9 -15.16 45.90 -13.16
C ALA A 9 -14.02 44.86 -13.28
N THR A 10 -12.76 45.31 -13.12
CA THR A 10 -11.60 44.40 -13.09
C THR A 10 -11.62 43.50 -11.85
N SER A 11 -12.04 44.04 -10.69
CA SER A 11 -12.16 43.26 -9.45
C SER A 11 -13.29 42.23 -9.50
N ASP A 12 -14.41 42.55 -10.16
CA ASP A 12 -15.55 41.66 -10.31
C ASP A 12 -15.26 40.48 -11.25
N LEU A 13 -14.51 40.72 -12.33
CA LEU A 13 -14.02 39.64 -13.21
C LEU A 13 -13.06 38.70 -12.48
N LEU A 14 -12.14 39.25 -11.69
CA LEU A 14 -11.20 38.46 -10.89
C LEU A 14 -11.92 37.59 -9.85
N ARG A 15 -12.95 38.16 -9.21
CA ARG A 15 -13.80 37.45 -8.25
C ARG A 15 -14.61 36.34 -8.93
N SER A 16 -15.22 36.62 -10.08
CA SER A 16 -15.98 35.62 -10.86
C SER A 16 -15.11 34.46 -11.38
N LEU A 17 -13.88 34.76 -11.85
CA LEU A 17 -12.92 33.73 -12.27
C LEU A 17 -12.49 32.86 -11.07
N THR A 18 -12.20 33.48 -9.94
CA THR A 18 -11.82 32.77 -8.70
C THR A 18 -12.94 31.88 -8.19
N ASP A 19 -14.19 32.37 -8.24
CA ASP A 19 -15.36 31.59 -7.85
C ASP A 19 -15.61 30.41 -8.79
N THR A 20 -15.40 30.60 -10.10
CA THR A 20 -15.56 29.53 -11.11
C THR A 20 -14.49 28.45 -10.97
N VAL A 21 -13.22 28.85 -10.81
CA VAL A 21 -12.11 27.91 -10.56
C VAL A 21 -12.33 27.18 -9.23
N GLY A 22 -12.78 27.89 -8.19
CA GLY A 22 -13.10 27.29 -6.90
C GLY A 22 -14.30 26.32 -6.93
N ALA A 23 -15.26 26.54 -7.84
CA ALA A 23 -16.39 25.62 -8.05
C ALA A 23 -15.94 24.35 -8.80
N LEU A 24 -15.15 24.50 -9.86
CA LEU A 24 -14.55 23.38 -10.60
C LEU A 24 -13.66 22.51 -9.71
N LEU A 25 -12.82 23.13 -8.88
CA LEU A 25 -11.92 22.41 -7.99
C LEU A 25 -12.71 21.55 -6.98
N ARG A 26 -13.78 22.10 -6.40
CA ARG A 26 -14.67 21.35 -5.49
C ARG A 26 -15.35 20.18 -6.18
N GLN A 27 -15.74 20.35 -7.44
CA GLN A 27 -16.34 19.28 -8.23
C GLN A 27 -15.35 18.16 -8.51
N GLU A 28 -14.12 18.50 -8.92
CA GLU A 28 -13.09 17.49 -9.23
C GLU A 28 -12.62 16.77 -7.96
N ILE A 29 -12.50 17.48 -6.84
CA ILE A 29 -12.24 16.87 -5.52
C ILE A 29 -13.37 15.91 -5.14
N GLY A 30 -14.63 16.30 -5.35
CA GLY A 30 -15.79 15.43 -5.10
C GLY A 30 -15.73 14.15 -5.92
N LYS A 31 -15.47 14.27 -7.22
CA LYS A 31 -15.34 13.12 -8.13
C LYS A 31 -14.17 12.22 -7.78
N ALA A 32 -13.01 12.78 -7.49
CA ALA A 32 -11.83 12.04 -7.05
C ALA A 32 -12.12 11.31 -5.73
N ARG A 33 -12.82 11.95 -4.79
CA ARG A 33 -13.21 11.33 -3.51
C ARG A 33 -14.13 10.14 -3.72
N ASP A 34 -15.12 10.25 -4.61
CA ASP A 34 -16.05 9.16 -4.89
C ASP A 34 -15.34 7.97 -5.57
N GLU A 35 -14.47 8.25 -6.55
CA GLU A 35 -13.67 7.21 -7.22
C GLU A 35 -12.69 6.53 -6.24
N MET A 36 -11.99 7.31 -5.42
CA MET A 36 -11.08 6.79 -4.40
C MET A 36 -11.84 5.96 -3.35
N THR A 37 -13.03 6.38 -2.95
CA THR A 37 -13.86 5.62 -1.99
C THR A 37 -14.34 4.31 -2.60
N GLY A 38 -14.74 4.32 -3.88
CA GLY A 38 -15.09 3.11 -4.63
C GLY A 38 -13.91 2.13 -4.70
N LYS A 39 -12.73 2.61 -5.11
CA LYS A 39 -11.49 1.82 -5.17
C LYS A 39 -11.08 1.30 -3.79
N ALA A 40 -11.16 2.13 -2.76
CA ALA A 40 -10.82 1.77 -1.38
C ALA A 40 -11.78 0.69 -0.84
N ARG A 41 -13.07 0.75 -1.16
CA ARG A 41 -14.05 -0.25 -0.71
C ARG A 41 -13.85 -1.59 -1.42
N GLN A 42 -13.56 -1.55 -2.72
CA GLN A 42 -13.26 -2.75 -3.51
C GLN A 42 -11.94 -3.40 -3.07
N ALA A 43 -10.88 -2.61 -2.89
CA ALA A 43 -9.60 -3.09 -2.39
C ALA A 43 -9.70 -3.56 -0.92
N GLY A 44 -10.48 -2.85 -0.09
CA GLY A 44 -10.67 -3.11 1.33
C GLY A 44 -11.30 -4.48 1.60
N GLY A 45 -12.27 -4.90 0.78
CA GLY A 45 -12.83 -6.25 0.87
C GLY A 45 -11.79 -7.35 0.62
N GLY A 46 -10.96 -7.18 -0.42
CA GLY A 46 -9.86 -8.09 -0.71
C GLY A 46 -8.82 -8.14 0.41
N LEU A 47 -8.41 -6.98 0.93
CA LEU A 47 -7.48 -6.89 2.05
C LEU A 47 -8.03 -7.53 3.33
N ALA A 48 -9.32 -7.38 3.62
CA ALA A 48 -9.96 -8.02 4.76
C ALA A 48 -9.95 -9.56 4.64
N LEU A 49 -10.27 -10.09 3.44
CA LEU A 49 -10.20 -11.53 3.18
C LEU A 49 -8.77 -12.07 3.31
N LEU A 50 -7.78 -11.36 2.75
CA LEU A 50 -6.36 -11.72 2.89
C LEU A 50 -5.90 -11.66 4.35
N GLY A 51 -6.35 -10.66 5.11
CA GLY A 51 -6.10 -10.58 6.55
C GLY A 51 -6.67 -11.78 7.31
N GLY A 52 -7.93 -12.15 7.03
CA GLY A 52 -8.58 -13.32 7.62
C GLY A 52 -7.89 -14.63 7.24
N ALA A 53 -7.52 -14.80 5.96
CA ALA A 53 -6.79 -15.96 5.48
C ALA A 53 -5.40 -16.07 6.13
N THR A 54 -4.71 -14.95 6.33
CA THR A 54 -3.42 -14.91 7.03
C THR A 54 -3.57 -15.34 8.48
N ALA A 55 -4.60 -14.86 9.19
CA ALA A 55 -4.86 -15.23 10.58
C ALA A 55 -5.18 -16.73 10.72
N LEU A 56 -6.08 -17.26 9.89
CA LEU A 56 -6.41 -18.69 9.88
C LEU A 56 -5.21 -19.55 9.47
N GLY A 57 -4.44 -19.11 8.48
CA GLY A 57 -3.21 -19.76 8.04
C GLY A 57 -2.17 -19.82 9.17
N ALA A 58 -2.01 -18.76 9.96
CA ALA A 58 -1.11 -18.75 11.11
C ALA A 58 -1.56 -19.73 12.21
N MET A 59 -2.86 -19.81 12.50
CA MET A 59 -3.39 -20.80 13.45
C MET A 59 -3.18 -22.23 12.95
N ALA A 60 -3.46 -22.49 11.66
CA ALA A 60 -3.25 -23.80 11.04
C ALA A 60 -1.76 -24.20 11.02
N ALA A 61 -0.85 -23.25 10.78
CA ALA A 61 0.58 -23.49 10.85
C ALA A 61 1.03 -23.85 12.27
N GLY A 62 0.52 -23.14 13.29
CA GLY A 62 0.82 -23.42 14.70
C GLY A 62 0.32 -24.80 15.15
N THR A 63 -0.94 -25.13 14.86
CA THR A 63 -1.51 -26.45 15.21
C THR A 63 -0.85 -27.58 14.41
N GLY A 64 -0.52 -27.34 13.14
CA GLY A 64 0.23 -28.27 12.29
C GLY A 64 1.65 -28.54 12.81
N ALA A 65 2.38 -27.50 13.24
CA ALA A 65 3.70 -27.66 13.85
C ALA A 65 3.63 -28.50 15.14
N ALA A 66 2.62 -28.26 15.98
CA ALA A 66 2.39 -29.08 17.17
C ALA A 66 2.08 -30.54 16.83
N LEU A 67 1.28 -30.80 15.78
CA LEU A 67 0.98 -32.14 15.31
C LEU A 67 2.24 -32.86 14.81
N VAL A 68 3.06 -32.20 13.99
CA VAL A 68 4.33 -32.75 13.49
C VAL A 68 5.27 -33.08 14.65
N LEU A 69 5.39 -32.18 15.63
CA LEU A 69 6.20 -32.41 16.81
C LEU A 69 5.74 -33.66 17.58
N ARG A 70 4.44 -33.78 17.86
CA ARG A 70 3.87 -34.96 18.55
C ARG A 70 4.05 -36.25 17.77
N LEU A 71 4.06 -36.18 16.44
CA LEU A 71 4.34 -37.34 15.61
C LEU A 71 5.81 -37.79 15.74
N PHE A 72 6.74 -36.83 15.80
CA PHE A 72 8.17 -37.10 15.98
C PHE A 72 8.52 -37.58 17.39
N ASP A 73 7.77 -37.17 18.42
CA ASP A 73 7.94 -37.69 19.79
C ASP A 73 7.79 -39.21 19.89
N ARG A 74 7.12 -39.86 18.91
CA ARG A 74 7.02 -41.34 18.85
C ARG A 74 8.32 -42.01 18.42
N PHE A 75 9.21 -41.28 17.76
CA PHE A 75 10.45 -41.81 17.16
C PHE A 75 11.72 -41.25 17.82
N LEU A 76 11.67 -40.05 18.39
CA LEU A 76 12.80 -39.37 19.01
C LEU A 76 12.48 -38.91 20.44
N PRO A 77 13.49 -38.73 21.31
CA PRO A 77 13.33 -38.00 22.56
C PRO A 77 12.76 -36.59 22.32
N PRO A 78 11.89 -36.07 23.21
CA PRO A 78 11.16 -34.81 22.96
C PRO A 78 12.05 -33.61 22.64
N ARG A 79 13.25 -33.54 23.25
CA ARG A 79 14.21 -32.46 23.00
C ARG A 79 14.76 -32.50 21.57
N LEU A 80 15.07 -33.69 21.07
CA LEU A 80 15.61 -33.87 19.72
C LEU A 80 14.51 -33.70 18.67
N ALA A 81 13.30 -34.21 18.94
CA ALA A 81 12.12 -33.97 18.11
C ALA A 81 11.88 -32.46 17.91
N ALA A 82 11.89 -31.69 19.02
CA ALA A 82 11.73 -30.24 18.95
C ALA A 82 12.81 -29.57 18.09
N VAL A 83 14.10 -29.88 18.30
CA VAL A 83 15.20 -29.30 17.50
C VAL A 83 15.06 -29.62 16.02
N VAL A 84 14.76 -30.87 15.66
CA VAL A 84 14.62 -31.29 14.26
C VAL A 84 13.44 -30.62 13.59
N VAL A 85 12.28 -30.60 14.25
CA VAL A 85 11.07 -29.98 13.70
C VAL A 85 11.28 -28.47 13.55
N THR A 86 11.82 -27.80 14.57
CA THR A 86 12.14 -26.37 14.49
C THR A 86 13.11 -26.08 13.35
N ALA A 87 14.19 -26.86 13.21
CA ALA A 87 15.15 -26.68 12.12
C ALA A 87 14.50 -26.84 10.74
N ALA A 88 13.61 -27.83 10.57
CA ALA A 88 12.90 -28.05 9.31
C ALA A 88 11.97 -26.88 8.96
N PHE A 89 11.17 -26.40 9.92
CA PHE A 89 10.29 -25.23 9.72
C PHE A 89 11.11 -23.96 9.45
N SER A 90 12.22 -23.74 10.16
CA SER A 90 13.12 -22.59 9.91
C SER A 90 13.73 -22.62 8.50
N ALA A 91 14.19 -23.79 8.04
CA ALA A 91 14.72 -23.94 6.68
C ALA A 91 13.65 -23.62 5.62
N GLY A 92 12.43 -24.15 5.80
CA GLY A 92 11.29 -23.85 4.94
C GLY A 92 10.95 -22.36 4.93
N ALA A 93 10.92 -21.71 6.11
CA ALA A 93 10.64 -20.29 6.24
C ALA A 93 11.68 -19.40 5.54
N VAL A 94 12.97 -19.72 5.67
CA VAL A 94 14.05 -19.01 4.96
C VAL A 94 13.91 -19.19 3.44
N GLY A 95 13.61 -20.42 2.99
CA GLY A 95 13.41 -20.71 1.56
C GLY A 95 12.24 -19.93 0.97
N LEU A 96 11.07 -19.99 1.60
CA LEU A 96 9.86 -19.27 1.17
C LEU A 96 10.06 -17.75 1.22
N SER A 97 10.68 -17.23 2.28
CA SER A 97 10.95 -15.78 2.40
C SER A 97 11.86 -15.31 1.29
N THR A 98 12.93 -16.05 1.01
CA THR A 98 13.89 -15.70 -0.06
C THR A 98 13.23 -15.76 -1.43
N ALA A 99 12.44 -16.81 -1.71
CA ALA A 99 11.71 -16.94 -2.97
C ALA A 99 10.68 -15.82 -3.16
N GLY A 100 9.90 -15.51 -2.12
CA GLY A 100 8.92 -14.41 -2.16
C GLY A 100 9.57 -13.06 -2.37
N ILE A 101 10.67 -12.76 -1.66
CA ILE A 101 11.44 -11.51 -1.85
C ILE A 101 11.98 -11.41 -3.28
N ARG A 102 12.46 -12.52 -3.86
CA ARG A 102 12.93 -12.53 -5.26
C ARG A 102 11.79 -12.22 -6.23
N GLN A 103 10.64 -12.86 -6.10
CA GLN A 103 9.48 -12.58 -6.94
C GLN A 103 9.03 -11.12 -6.83
N LEU A 104 8.98 -10.56 -5.61
CA LEU A 104 8.62 -9.15 -5.42
C LEU A 104 9.62 -8.19 -6.05
N ARG A 105 10.91 -8.54 -6.12
CA ARG A 105 11.94 -7.73 -6.78
C ARG A 105 11.87 -7.80 -8.31
N GLU A 106 11.33 -8.88 -8.85
CA GLU A 106 11.14 -9.08 -10.30
C GLU A 106 9.86 -8.44 -10.82
N LEU A 107 8.91 -8.08 -9.94
CA LEU A 107 7.73 -7.34 -10.34
C LEU A 107 8.13 -5.96 -10.88
N PRO A 108 7.59 -5.53 -12.03
CA PRO A 108 7.78 -4.16 -12.51
C PRO A 108 7.34 -3.18 -11.42
N PRO A 109 8.06 -2.06 -11.25
CA PRO A 109 7.79 -1.12 -10.16
C PRO A 109 6.31 -0.71 -10.18
N LEU A 110 5.64 -0.86 -9.03
CA LEU A 110 4.23 -0.50 -8.84
C LEU A 110 3.96 0.99 -9.12
N MET A 111 5.01 1.81 -9.12
CA MET A 111 4.97 3.20 -9.54
C MET A 111 5.53 3.35 -10.96
N PRO A 112 4.82 4.06 -11.86
CA PRO A 112 5.33 4.35 -13.20
C PRO A 112 6.69 5.05 -13.16
N ASP A 113 7.64 4.65 -14.01
CA ASP A 113 8.99 5.23 -14.09
C ASP A 113 9.01 6.75 -14.36
N ARG A 114 7.90 7.30 -14.87
CA ARG A 114 7.73 8.75 -15.03
C ARG A 114 7.58 9.45 -13.69
N THR A 115 6.74 8.92 -12.79
CA THR A 115 6.49 9.49 -11.46
C THR A 115 7.75 9.52 -10.59
N ILE A 116 8.62 8.51 -10.72
CA ILE A 116 9.91 8.48 -10.01
C ILE A 116 10.89 9.53 -10.57
N ARG A 117 10.84 9.79 -11.89
CA ARG A 117 11.65 10.83 -12.54
C ARG A 117 11.23 12.22 -12.11
N ASP A 118 9.93 12.50 -12.16
CA ASP A 118 9.38 13.80 -11.78
C ASP A 118 9.70 14.13 -10.30
N ILE A 119 9.59 13.15 -9.39
CA ILE A 119 9.97 13.32 -7.98
C ILE A 119 11.48 13.57 -7.81
N ARG A 120 12.34 12.96 -8.63
CA ARG A 120 13.78 13.20 -8.58
C ARG A 120 14.12 14.61 -9.06
N ASP A 121 13.52 15.02 -10.17
CA ASP A 121 13.71 16.35 -10.75
C ASP A 121 13.23 17.43 -9.75
N ASP A 122 12.13 17.19 -9.04
CA ASP A 122 11.63 18.07 -7.97
C ASP A 122 12.58 18.15 -6.76
N ILE A 123 13.19 17.02 -6.35
CA ILE A 123 14.16 16.99 -5.24
C ILE A 123 15.46 17.72 -5.63
N ASP A 124 15.91 17.55 -6.87
CA ASP A 124 17.12 18.19 -7.36
C ASP A 124 16.92 19.70 -7.54
N ALA A 125 15.73 20.13 -7.95
CA ALA A 125 15.34 21.54 -7.98
C ALA A 125 15.28 22.15 -6.56
N ALA A 126 14.72 21.42 -5.59
CA ALA A 126 14.65 21.88 -4.19
C ALA A 126 16.01 21.91 -3.47
N ARG A 127 17.01 21.14 -3.93
CA ARG A 127 18.39 21.21 -3.42
C ARG A 127 19.21 22.36 -4.01
N GLN A 128 18.78 22.89 -5.15
CA GLN A 128 19.48 23.98 -5.86
C GLN A 128 18.92 25.37 -5.53
N ALA A 129 17.80 25.44 -4.81
CA ALA A 129 17.21 26.67 -4.26
C ALA A 129 17.64 26.90 -2.81
#